data_AF-A0A5C6CA08-F1
#
_entry.id   AF-A0A5C6CA08-F1
#
_cell.length_a   1.000
_cell.length_b   1.000
_cell.length_c   1.000
_cell.angle_alpha   90.00
_cell.angle_beta   90.00
_cell.angle_gamma   90.00
#
_symmetry.space_group_name_H-M   'P 1'
#
loop_
_entity.id
_entity.type
_entity.pdbx_description
1 polymer ?
#
loop_
_entity_poly.entity_id
_entity_poly.type
_entity_poly.pdbx_seq_one_letter_code
_entity_poly.pdbx_strand_id
1 'polypeptide(L)'
;MTLPSVTTGSCSTASCCRPRSPRHGMLLLELVVALAVSTLLIAGLHASLAIAIRSMPDSQGSTASALRGTRIADQLTTELETAVYITERSATTIGFTVPDRNGDGLAERIRYAWTGTPGGPLTRQYNDAAPLTIADAVELFNLTPSFKSVSETYPTVGVEDASESLLLDYSGTSGLDDNDIESSDWVGQHFTMTLPAGAYAWRPTRVEFRAKRTSLFSRTTVQMRPATINLTPQSTVIEQHSLYNLLLPSYYSWPSFDFSDIQPIASDGSICLVLEHGTTSKSLTVESTNAASGMVKTDNAGASWSYHNSKSLVSRMYGKLTRSSGSQAVNSTYLTSMDVTLQMKANTPTLQWTLACLNHPELLANQWVTKFLQNPTRMDVNGDGSGDWSVDGGGTFDQDSLVNEVWRTSGTQLNTTPNCDFDTTTVVDVKFQNTSVGGNGATFKINALRSGSTCAPVRAYLQKQTDGSQALTLVTKSNDATTRRLISVTGLPNQPVLLHLIIEPATSSVSLSVNDIQYGTFALSPFQSSDSNRSACLGTDTSTSEFSYARIRVMEPQP
;
A
#
# COMPACT_ATOMS: atom_id res chain seq x y z
N MET A 1 37.66 -25.90 -1.22
CA MET A 1 37.23 -27.06 -0.42
C MET A 1 37.33 -28.27 -1.33
N THR A 2 38.31 -29.12 -1.05
CA THR A 2 38.89 -30.16 -1.92
C THR A 2 37.99 -31.38 -2.03
N LEU A 3 37.55 -31.69 -3.25
CA LEU A 3 36.98 -32.99 -3.63
C LEU A 3 38.07 -34.08 -3.58
N PRO A 4 37.73 -35.33 -3.19
CA PRO A 4 38.70 -36.41 -3.16
C PRO A 4 38.87 -37.01 -4.56
N SER A 5 40.13 -37.17 -4.96
CA SER A 5 40.55 -37.95 -6.12
C SER A 5 40.25 -39.43 -5.91
N VAL A 6 39.43 -40.03 -6.77
CA VAL A 6 39.25 -41.48 -6.81
C VAL A 6 40.43 -42.08 -7.57
N THR A 7 41.36 -42.64 -6.80
CA THR A 7 42.45 -43.52 -7.24
C THR A 7 41.90 -44.82 -7.81
N THR A 8 42.25 -45.09 -9.07
CA THR A 8 42.14 -46.41 -9.71
C THR A 8 43.06 -47.40 -9.00
N GLY A 9 42.49 -48.26 -8.16
CA GLY A 9 43.16 -49.42 -7.58
C GLY A 9 43.22 -50.56 -8.60
N SER A 10 44.38 -50.75 -9.22
CA SER A 10 44.72 -51.97 -9.95
C SER A 10 44.96 -53.11 -8.95
N CYS A 11 44.03 -54.06 -8.85
CA CYS A 11 44.24 -55.28 -8.08
C CYS A 11 44.84 -56.36 -9.00
N SER A 12 46.09 -56.74 -8.69
CA SER A 12 46.86 -57.81 -9.30
C SER A 12 46.08 -59.12 -9.34
N THR A 13 45.81 -59.61 -10.55
CA THR A 13 45.36 -60.97 -10.79
C THR A 13 46.55 -61.92 -10.63
N ALA A 14 46.46 -62.79 -9.62
CA ALA A 14 47.35 -63.93 -9.45
C ALA A 14 47.23 -64.86 -10.66
N SER A 15 48.33 -64.98 -11.40
CA SER A 15 48.52 -66.00 -12.43
C SER A 15 48.61 -67.37 -11.78
N CYS A 16 47.49 -68.11 -11.79
CA CYS A 16 47.45 -69.51 -11.41
C CYS A 16 47.56 -70.35 -12.69
N CYS A 17 48.74 -70.96 -12.89
CA CYS A 17 49.03 -71.90 -13.97
C CYS A 17 47.99 -73.02 -14.01
N ARG A 18 47.09 -73.01 -15.01
CA ARG A 18 46.28 -74.16 -15.36
C ARG A 18 47.08 -75.15 -16.21
N PRO A 19 46.98 -76.47 -15.94
CA PRO A 19 47.67 -77.50 -16.69
C PRO A 19 47.22 -77.52 -18.16
N ARG A 20 48.18 -77.70 -19.07
CA ARG A 20 47.93 -77.95 -20.50
C ARG A 20 47.22 -79.30 -20.64
N SER A 21 45.90 -79.26 -20.84
CA SER A 21 45.15 -80.43 -21.25
C SER A 21 45.52 -80.85 -22.68
N PRO A 22 45.65 -82.16 -22.95
CA PRO A 22 45.96 -82.69 -24.27
C PRO A 22 44.87 -82.29 -25.27
N ARG A 23 45.27 -81.64 -26.37
CA ARG A 23 44.41 -81.34 -27.52
C ARG A 23 43.99 -82.67 -28.17
N HIS A 24 42.79 -83.12 -27.83
CA HIS A 24 42.08 -84.12 -28.61
C HIS A 24 41.41 -83.38 -29.76
N GLY A 25 41.71 -83.80 -31.00
CA GLY A 25 40.97 -83.32 -32.17
C GLY A 25 39.51 -83.70 -31.99
N MET A 26 38.62 -82.69 -32.02
CA MET A 26 37.18 -82.93 -31.92
C MET A 26 36.77 -83.90 -33.02
N LEU A 27 36.13 -84.99 -32.62
CA LEU A 27 35.46 -85.88 -33.55
C LEU A 27 34.34 -85.08 -34.23
N LEU A 28 34.10 -85.34 -35.52
CA LEU A 28 33.10 -84.61 -36.32
C LEU A 28 31.72 -84.52 -35.64
N LEU A 29 31.36 -85.55 -34.86
CA LEU A 29 30.15 -85.62 -34.04
C LEU A 29 30.11 -84.55 -32.94
N GLU A 30 31.23 -84.30 -32.28
CA GLU A 30 31.37 -83.34 -31.17
C GLU A 30 31.24 -81.90 -31.69
N LEU A 31 31.77 -81.61 -32.88
CA LEU A 31 31.57 -80.35 -33.60
C LEU A 31 30.08 -80.12 -33.95
N VAL A 32 29.38 -81.17 -34.43
CA VAL A 32 27.96 -81.09 -34.78
C VAL A 32 27.10 -80.84 -33.54
N VAL A 33 27.39 -81.52 -32.42
CA VAL A 33 26.69 -81.29 -31.15
C VAL A 33 26.98 -79.88 -30.60
N ALA A 34 28.22 -79.41 -30.65
CA ALA A 34 28.59 -78.05 -30.21
C ALA A 34 27.92 -76.96 -31.08
N LEU A 35 27.80 -77.18 -32.39
CA LEU A 35 27.05 -76.31 -33.30
C LEU A 35 25.56 -76.29 -32.96
N ALA A 36 24.94 -77.46 -32.76
CA ALA A 36 23.53 -77.56 -32.39
C ALA A 36 23.24 -76.85 -31.05
N VAL A 37 24.07 -77.08 -30.03
CA VAL A 37 23.95 -76.42 -28.72
C VAL A 37 24.16 -74.91 -28.84
N SER A 38 25.14 -74.46 -29.63
CA SER A 38 25.38 -73.02 -29.85
C SER A 38 24.21 -72.35 -30.56
N THR A 39 23.59 -72.99 -31.56
CA THR A 39 22.39 -72.43 -32.23
C THR A 39 21.21 -72.29 -31.28
N LEU A 40 20.98 -73.27 -30.39
CA LEU A 40 19.95 -73.20 -29.35
C LEU A 40 20.22 -72.05 -28.37
N LEU A 41 21.47 -71.86 -27.94
CA LEU A 41 21.85 -70.77 -27.03
C LEU A 41 21.69 -69.39 -27.68
N ILE A 42 22.12 -69.23 -28.94
CA ILE A 42 21.97 -67.97 -29.68
C ILE A 42 20.49 -67.65 -29.93
N ALA A 43 19.67 -68.66 -30.27
CA ALA A 43 18.23 -68.49 -30.42
C ALA A 43 17.56 -68.09 -29.08
N GLY A 44 17.98 -68.70 -27.96
CA GLY A 44 17.51 -68.34 -26.62
C GLY A 44 17.89 -66.90 -26.24
N LEU A 45 19.12 -66.47 -26.55
CA LEU A 45 19.59 -65.09 -26.33
C LEU A 45 18.86 -64.07 -27.20
N HIS A 46 18.55 -64.41 -28.45
CA HIS A 46 17.72 -63.56 -29.31
C HIS A 46 16.29 -63.41 -28.78
N ALA A 47 15.69 -64.51 -28.30
CA ALA A 47 14.36 -64.48 -27.71
C ALA A 47 14.32 -63.66 -26.42
N SER A 48 15.32 -63.80 -25.54
CA SER A 48 15.38 -63.02 -24.30
C SER A 48 15.65 -61.53 -24.57
N LEU A 49 16.51 -61.19 -25.54
CA LEU A 49 16.75 -59.81 -25.98
C LEU A 49 15.48 -59.20 -26.60
N ALA A 50 14.75 -59.95 -27.41
CA ALA A 50 13.50 -59.49 -28.01
C ALA A 50 12.43 -59.19 -26.95
N ILE A 51 12.33 -60.03 -25.90
CA ILE A 51 11.45 -59.77 -24.75
C ILE A 51 11.94 -58.55 -23.97
N ALA A 52 13.25 -58.42 -23.72
CA ALA A 52 13.83 -57.28 -23.03
C ALA A 52 13.57 -55.96 -23.77
N ILE A 53 13.75 -55.92 -25.10
CA ILE A 53 13.47 -54.73 -25.94
C ILE A 53 11.98 -54.42 -25.96
N ARG A 54 11.10 -55.42 -26.01
CA ARG A 54 9.64 -55.20 -25.92
C ARG A 54 9.18 -54.78 -24.52
N SER A 55 9.97 -55.09 -23.49
CA SER A 55 9.71 -54.66 -22.11
C SER A 55 10.24 -53.26 -21.81
N MET A 56 11.12 -52.71 -22.65
CA MET A 56 11.52 -51.32 -22.54
C MET A 56 10.31 -50.45 -22.86
N PRO A 57 9.85 -49.59 -21.93
CA PRO A 57 8.73 -48.71 -22.18
C PRO A 57 9.04 -47.89 -23.43
N ASP A 58 8.12 -47.92 -24.39
CA ASP A 58 8.20 -46.99 -25.51
C ASP A 58 8.23 -45.57 -24.93
N SER A 59 9.25 -44.79 -25.31
CA SER A 59 9.37 -43.38 -24.97
C SER A 59 8.13 -42.56 -25.38
N GLN A 60 7.32 -43.11 -26.29
CA GLN A 60 6.05 -42.56 -26.77
C GLN A 60 4.80 -43.25 -26.19
N GLY A 61 4.98 -44.28 -25.35
CA GLY A 61 3.89 -45.04 -24.74
C GLY A 61 3.08 -44.24 -23.72
N SER A 62 1.96 -44.81 -23.27
CA SER A 62 1.05 -44.17 -22.31
C SER A 62 1.70 -43.89 -20.95
N THR A 63 2.52 -44.82 -20.45
CA THR A 63 3.28 -44.65 -19.20
C THR A 63 4.30 -43.51 -19.31
N ALA A 64 5.04 -43.42 -20.42
CA ALA A 64 6.00 -42.33 -20.64
C ALA A 64 5.29 -40.97 -20.74
N SER A 65 4.13 -40.94 -21.40
CA SER A 65 3.30 -39.74 -21.51
C SER A 65 2.75 -39.31 -20.14
N ALA A 66 2.26 -40.24 -19.34
CA ALA A 66 1.78 -39.97 -17.98
C ALA A 66 2.90 -39.43 -17.08
N LEU A 67 4.09 -40.05 -17.11
CA LEU A 67 5.28 -39.57 -16.38
C LEU A 67 5.69 -38.16 -16.81
N ARG A 68 5.63 -37.85 -18.11
CA ARG A 68 5.90 -36.50 -18.62
C ARG A 68 4.87 -35.50 -18.10
N GLY A 69 3.59 -35.86 -18.14
CA GLY A 69 2.51 -35.04 -17.58
C GLY A 69 2.68 -34.75 -16.09
N THR A 70 3.05 -35.76 -15.30
CA THR A 70 3.36 -35.59 -13.87
C THR A 70 4.52 -34.64 -13.63
N ARG A 71 5.61 -34.73 -14.42
CA ARG A 71 6.74 -33.79 -14.29
C ARG A 71 6.37 -32.36 -14.63
N ILE A 72 5.53 -32.15 -15.65
CA ILE A 72 5.01 -30.83 -16.01
C ILE A 72 4.16 -30.26 -14.88
N ALA A 73 3.27 -31.07 -14.32
CA ALA A 73 2.42 -30.67 -13.19
C ALA A 73 3.25 -30.35 -11.95
N ASP A 74 4.23 -31.19 -11.59
CA ASP A 74 5.15 -30.97 -10.47
C ASP A 74 5.94 -29.67 -10.61
N GLN A 75 6.44 -29.40 -11.81
CA GLN A 75 7.12 -28.14 -12.11
C GLN A 75 6.19 -26.93 -11.99
N LEU A 76 5.00 -27.00 -12.59
CA LEU A 76 3.99 -25.93 -12.50
C LEU A 76 3.57 -25.70 -11.04
N THR A 77 3.44 -26.77 -10.24
CA THR A 77 3.10 -26.71 -8.82
C THR A 77 4.16 -25.95 -8.04
N THR A 78 5.41 -26.38 -8.15
CA THR A 78 6.54 -25.76 -7.45
C THR A 78 6.67 -24.27 -7.81
N GLU A 79 6.44 -23.93 -9.07
CA GLU A 79 6.53 -22.54 -9.52
C GLU A 79 5.35 -21.70 -9.01
N LEU A 80 4.12 -22.22 -9.10
CA LEU A 80 2.89 -21.53 -8.68
C LEU A 80 2.78 -21.38 -7.15
N GLU A 81 3.30 -22.34 -6.37
CA GLU A 81 3.39 -22.24 -4.92
C GLU A 81 4.13 -20.98 -4.47
N THR A 82 5.13 -20.55 -5.24
CA THR A 82 5.95 -19.36 -4.97
C THR A 82 5.50 -18.10 -5.72
N ALA A 83 4.40 -18.16 -6.49
CA ALA A 83 3.91 -17.03 -7.25
C ALA A 83 3.54 -15.85 -6.34
N VAL A 84 3.92 -14.63 -6.73
CA VAL A 84 3.62 -13.40 -5.96
C VAL A 84 2.58 -12.55 -6.67
N TYR A 85 2.53 -12.59 -8.00
CA TYR A 85 1.61 -11.82 -8.81
C TYR A 85 1.18 -12.62 -10.04
N ILE A 86 -0.09 -12.53 -10.44
CA ILE A 86 -0.62 -13.17 -11.65
C ILE A 86 -0.66 -12.15 -12.78
N THR A 87 0.09 -12.37 -13.85
CA THR A 87 0.18 -11.46 -15.01
C THR A 87 -0.84 -11.79 -16.09
N GLU A 88 -1.22 -13.07 -16.23
CA GLU A 88 -2.14 -13.56 -17.25
C GLU A 88 -2.86 -14.80 -16.73
N ARG A 89 -4.15 -14.93 -17.05
CA ARG A 89 -4.92 -16.12 -16.69
C ARG A 89 -6.03 -16.39 -17.69
N SER A 90 -6.08 -17.61 -18.21
CA SER A 90 -7.17 -18.15 -19.00
C SER A 90 -7.32 -19.65 -18.74
N ALA A 91 -8.26 -20.31 -19.41
CA ALA A 91 -8.40 -21.77 -19.33
C ALA A 91 -7.16 -22.52 -19.87
N THR A 92 -6.35 -21.90 -20.73
CA THR A 92 -5.22 -22.59 -21.41
C THR A 92 -3.89 -21.88 -21.19
N THR A 93 -3.87 -20.78 -20.43
CA THR A 93 -2.67 -19.98 -20.19
C THR A 93 -2.64 -19.48 -18.75
N ILE A 94 -1.45 -19.47 -18.16
CA ILE A 94 -1.19 -18.79 -16.89
C ILE A 94 0.20 -18.15 -16.95
N GLY A 95 0.25 -16.87 -16.59
CA GLY A 95 1.45 -16.09 -16.41
C GLY A 95 1.50 -15.54 -14.99
N PHE A 96 2.67 -15.60 -14.36
CA PHE A 96 2.88 -15.10 -13.01
C PHE A 96 4.34 -14.69 -12.79
N THR A 97 4.57 -13.89 -11.76
CA THR A 97 5.92 -13.58 -11.29
C THR A 97 6.25 -14.36 -10.02
N VAL A 98 7.53 -14.67 -9.85
CA VAL A 98 8.10 -15.28 -8.64
C VAL A 98 9.19 -14.36 -8.08
N PRO A 99 9.53 -14.45 -6.78
CA PRO A 99 10.62 -13.66 -6.22
C PRO A 99 11.93 -13.98 -6.94
N ASP A 100 12.80 -12.97 -7.08
CA ASP A 100 14.13 -13.10 -7.69
C ASP A 100 14.90 -14.33 -7.15
N ARG A 101 15.12 -15.31 -8.03
CA ARG A 101 15.85 -16.56 -7.77
C ARG A 101 17.30 -16.47 -8.22
N ASN A 102 17.64 -15.55 -9.11
CA ASN A 102 18.95 -15.47 -9.76
C ASN A 102 19.86 -14.37 -9.16
N GLY A 103 19.30 -13.45 -8.40
CA GLY A 103 20.00 -12.39 -7.66
C GLY A 103 20.26 -11.12 -8.46
N ASP A 104 19.58 -10.89 -9.59
CA ASP A 104 19.71 -9.68 -10.41
C ASP A 104 18.81 -8.52 -9.95
N GLY A 105 17.99 -8.75 -8.92
CA GLY A 105 17.04 -7.80 -8.37
C GLY A 105 15.71 -7.73 -9.13
N LEU A 106 15.47 -8.58 -10.14
CA LEU A 106 14.23 -8.63 -10.90
C LEU A 106 13.42 -9.86 -10.52
N ALA A 107 12.11 -9.70 -10.35
CA ALA A 107 11.22 -10.85 -10.22
C ALA A 107 11.22 -11.64 -11.53
N GLU A 108 11.20 -12.97 -11.47
CA GLU A 108 11.14 -13.76 -12.69
C GLU A 108 9.72 -13.98 -13.16
N ARG A 109 9.51 -13.83 -14.47
CA ARG A 109 8.23 -14.09 -15.13
C ARG A 109 8.19 -15.50 -15.66
N ILE A 110 7.16 -16.23 -15.32
CA ILE A 110 6.94 -17.59 -15.79
C ILE A 110 5.59 -17.63 -16.49
N ARG A 111 5.56 -18.17 -17.70
CA ARG A 111 4.33 -18.32 -18.48
C ARG A 111 4.19 -19.73 -19.02
N TYR A 112 3.06 -20.36 -18.76
CA TYR A 112 2.63 -21.61 -19.35
C TYR A 112 1.49 -21.32 -20.33
N ALA A 113 1.61 -21.80 -21.57
CA ALA A 113 0.60 -21.56 -22.59
C ALA A 113 0.40 -22.78 -23.49
N TRP A 114 -0.87 -23.16 -23.68
CA TRP A 114 -1.31 -24.15 -24.65
C TRP A 114 -2.22 -23.50 -25.69
N THR A 115 -2.08 -23.96 -26.94
CA THR A 115 -2.81 -23.41 -28.09
C THR A 115 -4.34 -23.55 -28.04
N GLY A 116 -4.87 -24.39 -27.13
CA GLY A 116 -6.29 -24.72 -27.07
C GLY A 116 -6.74 -25.75 -28.12
N THR A 117 -5.84 -26.20 -29.00
CA THR A 117 -6.13 -27.19 -30.04
C THR A 117 -5.50 -28.54 -29.69
N PRO A 118 -6.26 -29.65 -29.72
CA PRO A 118 -5.70 -30.98 -29.52
C PRO A 118 -4.53 -31.28 -30.45
N GLY A 119 -3.45 -31.81 -29.90
CA GLY A 119 -2.19 -32.06 -30.60
C GLY A 119 -1.27 -30.83 -30.69
N GLY A 120 -1.71 -29.65 -30.24
CA GLY A 120 -0.86 -28.46 -30.15
C GLY A 120 0.13 -28.53 -28.97
N PRO A 121 1.24 -27.77 -29.04
CA PRO A 121 2.27 -27.81 -28.00
C PRO A 121 1.84 -27.05 -26.73
N LEU A 122 2.30 -27.55 -25.57
CA LEU A 122 2.36 -26.79 -24.33
C LEU A 122 3.76 -26.20 -24.19
N THR A 123 3.82 -24.89 -24.01
CA THR A 123 5.07 -24.14 -23.91
C THR A 123 5.23 -23.55 -22.51
N ARG A 124 6.48 -23.48 -22.04
CA ARG A 124 6.90 -22.74 -20.86
C ARG A 124 7.86 -21.65 -21.27
N GLN A 125 7.62 -20.43 -20.84
CA GLN A 125 8.49 -19.28 -21.05
C GLN A 125 9.04 -18.80 -19.70
N TYR A 126 10.32 -18.48 -19.68
CA TYR A 126 11.01 -17.92 -18.50
C TYR A 126 11.57 -16.56 -18.87
N ASN A 127 11.15 -15.52 -18.15
CA ASN A 127 11.39 -14.10 -18.44
C ASN A 127 11.03 -13.75 -19.90
N ASP A 128 11.94 -13.08 -20.60
CA ASP A 128 11.81 -12.73 -22.02
C ASP A 128 12.43 -13.77 -22.97
N ALA A 129 12.80 -14.95 -22.46
CA ALA A 129 13.35 -16.00 -23.32
C ALA A 129 12.32 -16.50 -24.34
N ALA A 130 12.80 -17.13 -25.41
CA ALA A 130 11.91 -17.82 -26.36
C ALA A 130 11.11 -18.92 -25.64
N PRO A 131 9.80 -19.07 -25.92
CA PRO A 131 8.99 -20.14 -25.33
C PRO A 131 9.60 -21.53 -25.63
N LEU A 132 9.83 -22.31 -24.57
CA LEU A 132 10.33 -23.68 -24.66
C LEU A 132 9.16 -24.65 -24.69
N THR A 133 9.09 -25.47 -25.74
CA THR A 133 8.12 -26.58 -25.80
C THR A 133 8.46 -27.63 -24.75
N ILE A 134 7.58 -27.81 -23.77
CA ILE A 134 7.71 -28.83 -22.72
C ILE A 134 6.88 -30.09 -23.03
N ALA A 135 5.90 -29.97 -23.91
CA ALA A 135 5.18 -31.08 -24.52
C ALA A 135 4.78 -30.73 -25.95
N ASP A 136 5.19 -31.56 -26.92
CA ASP A 136 5.02 -31.28 -28.35
C ASP A 136 3.57 -31.38 -28.83
N ALA A 137 2.83 -32.34 -28.25
CA ALA A 137 1.44 -32.60 -28.58
C ALA A 137 0.68 -32.87 -27.28
N VAL A 138 -0.26 -31.98 -26.96
CA VAL A 138 -1.16 -32.09 -25.80
C VAL A 138 -2.58 -32.17 -26.32
N GLU A 139 -3.33 -33.18 -25.87
CA GLU A 139 -4.73 -33.39 -26.24
C GLU A 139 -5.65 -32.41 -25.51
N LEU A 140 -5.42 -32.25 -24.22
CA LEU A 140 -6.22 -31.40 -23.33
C LEU A 140 -5.31 -30.74 -22.31
N PHE A 141 -5.43 -29.42 -22.17
CA PHE A 141 -4.89 -28.68 -21.03
C PHE A 141 -5.92 -27.66 -20.59
N ASN A 142 -6.37 -27.75 -19.34
CA ASN A 142 -7.35 -26.84 -18.77
C ASN A 142 -6.96 -26.41 -17.36
N LEU A 143 -7.09 -25.12 -17.10
CA LEU A 143 -6.80 -24.44 -15.86
C LEU A 143 -8.10 -23.89 -15.27
N THR A 144 -8.43 -24.29 -14.05
CA THR A 144 -9.60 -23.80 -13.32
C THR A 144 -9.16 -23.17 -11.99
N PRO A 145 -9.17 -21.83 -11.86
CA PRO A 145 -8.73 -21.18 -10.64
C PRO A 145 -9.80 -21.26 -9.55
N SER A 146 -9.34 -21.27 -8.29
CA SER A 146 -10.15 -21.09 -7.10
C SER A 146 -9.71 -19.83 -6.36
N PHE A 147 -10.68 -19.04 -5.90
CA PHE A 147 -10.43 -17.75 -5.29
C PHE A 147 -10.95 -17.66 -3.86
N LYS A 148 -10.31 -16.80 -3.08
CA LYS A 148 -10.81 -16.33 -1.79
C LYS A 148 -10.83 -14.82 -1.77
N SER A 149 -11.96 -14.23 -1.41
CA SER A 149 -12.09 -12.79 -1.21
C SER A 149 -11.88 -12.43 0.26
N VAL A 150 -11.07 -11.40 0.52
CA VAL A 150 -10.94 -10.75 1.82
C VAL A 150 -11.54 -9.37 1.70
N SER A 151 -12.42 -9.03 2.63
CA SER A 151 -13.12 -7.75 2.65
C SER A 151 -12.43 -6.81 3.64
N GLU A 152 -12.10 -5.61 3.19
CA GLU A 152 -11.64 -4.49 4.01
C GLU A 152 -12.78 -3.47 4.08
N THR A 153 -13.29 -3.23 5.29
CA THR A 153 -14.42 -2.33 5.51
C THR A 153 -13.93 -0.93 5.91
N TYR A 154 -14.59 0.09 5.39
CA TYR A 154 -14.29 1.48 5.67
C TYR A 154 -15.58 2.33 5.68
N PRO A 155 -15.58 3.51 6.31
CA PRO A 155 -16.79 4.35 6.38
C PRO A 155 -17.28 4.79 4.99
N THR A 156 -18.59 4.96 4.83
CA THR A 156 -19.13 5.67 3.65
C THR A 156 -18.73 7.14 3.68
N VAL A 157 -18.90 7.84 2.54
CA VAL A 157 -18.66 9.29 2.44
C VAL A 157 -19.37 10.01 3.58
N GLY A 158 -18.61 10.79 4.35
CA GLY A 158 -19.19 11.51 5.46
C GLY A 158 -19.99 12.72 5.01
N VAL A 159 -21.07 12.92 5.74
CA VAL A 159 -21.96 14.06 5.58
C VAL A 159 -21.82 14.91 6.84
N GLU A 160 -21.60 16.20 6.65
CA GLU A 160 -21.62 17.15 7.75
C GLU A 160 -23.07 17.33 8.24
N ASP A 161 -23.27 17.35 9.55
CA ASP A 161 -24.56 17.59 10.17
C ASP A 161 -25.19 18.89 9.62
N ALA A 162 -26.47 18.81 9.26
CA ALA A 162 -27.20 19.94 8.67
C ALA A 162 -27.28 21.13 9.65
N SER A 163 -27.50 20.85 10.93
CA SER A 163 -27.59 21.84 12.01
C SER A 163 -26.34 21.84 12.90
N GLU A 164 -26.00 23.02 13.41
CA GLU A 164 -25.04 23.16 14.50
C GLU A 164 -25.53 22.46 15.78
N SER A 165 -24.59 21.93 16.56
CA SER A 165 -24.82 21.35 17.89
C SER A 165 -23.77 21.84 18.89
N LEU A 166 -24.09 21.78 20.19
CA LEU A 166 -23.12 22.02 21.26
C LEU A 166 -22.15 20.84 21.31
N LEU A 167 -20.86 21.11 21.06
CA LEU A 167 -19.81 20.09 21.06
C LEU A 167 -19.13 19.97 22.44
N LEU A 168 -18.78 21.11 23.04
CA LEU A 168 -18.09 21.17 24.33
C LEU A 168 -18.73 22.25 25.22
N ASP A 169 -18.92 21.92 26.49
CA ASP A 169 -19.46 22.83 27.50
C ASP A 169 -18.56 22.84 28.75
N TYR A 170 -17.89 23.97 28.96
CA TYR A 170 -17.09 24.26 30.13
C TYR A 170 -17.76 25.33 31.00
N SER A 171 -19.10 25.36 31.09
CA SER A 171 -19.83 26.34 31.92
C SER A 171 -19.84 26.03 33.42
N GLY A 172 -18.79 25.37 33.94
CA GLY A 172 -18.67 25.05 35.37
C GLY A 172 -18.55 26.32 36.23
N THR A 173 -19.13 26.28 37.44
CA THR A 173 -19.20 27.45 38.35
C THR A 173 -18.36 27.29 39.62
N SER A 174 -17.56 26.23 39.73
CA SER A 174 -16.68 26.00 40.88
C SER A 174 -15.30 26.64 40.67
N GLY A 175 -14.71 27.18 41.73
CA GLY A 175 -13.35 27.74 41.69
C GLY A 175 -13.16 28.76 40.58
N LEU A 176 -14.05 29.77 40.53
CA LEU A 176 -14.02 30.82 39.53
C LEU A 176 -12.86 31.79 39.78
N ASP A 177 -12.11 32.10 38.72
CA ASP A 177 -11.02 33.07 38.75
C ASP A 177 -11.11 34.06 37.58
N ASP A 178 -10.76 35.32 37.84
CA ASP A 178 -10.66 36.39 36.86
C ASP A 178 -9.31 36.32 36.13
N ASN A 179 -9.32 36.33 34.79
CA ASN A 179 -8.13 36.40 33.97
C ASN A 179 -8.19 37.64 33.09
N ASP A 180 -7.31 38.58 33.37
CA ASP A 180 -7.24 39.81 32.62
C ASP A 180 -6.39 39.67 31.36
N ILE A 181 -6.86 40.30 30.27
CA ILE A 181 -6.14 40.36 29.00
C ILE A 181 -5.35 41.66 28.92
N GLU A 182 -4.04 41.56 28.95
CA GLU A 182 -3.08 42.67 28.94
C GLU A 182 -2.07 42.51 27.79
N SER A 183 -1.21 43.50 27.56
CA SER A 183 -0.27 43.46 26.43
C SER A 183 0.65 42.25 26.44
N SER A 184 1.08 41.82 27.63
CA SER A 184 1.88 40.61 27.85
C SER A 184 1.04 39.38 28.14
N ASP A 185 -0.11 39.54 28.80
CA ASP A 185 -0.91 38.45 29.32
C ASP A 185 -2.10 38.15 28.42
N TRP A 186 -2.03 37.03 27.69
CA TRP A 186 -3.16 36.51 26.93
C TRP A 186 -3.60 35.17 27.50
N VAL A 187 -4.86 34.83 27.27
CA VAL A 187 -5.41 33.53 27.65
C VAL A 187 -6.15 32.91 26.50
N GLY A 188 -6.38 31.61 26.61
CA GLY A 188 -7.08 30.83 25.63
C GLY A 188 -7.63 29.55 26.22
N GLN A 189 -8.25 28.76 25.35
CA GLN A 189 -8.76 27.44 25.68
C GLN A 189 -8.35 26.47 24.58
N HIS A 190 -7.67 25.39 24.96
CA HIS A 190 -7.46 24.21 24.15
C HIS A 190 -8.73 23.37 24.14
N PHE A 191 -9.17 22.99 22.95
CA PHE A 191 -10.33 22.15 22.72
C PHE A 191 -9.90 20.85 22.06
N THR A 192 -10.30 19.74 22.67
CA THR A 192 -10.22 18.40 22.10
C THR A 192 -11.58 17.74 22.26
N MET A 193 -11.97 16.89 21.32
CA MET A 193 -13.29 16.27 21.33
C MET A 193 -13.21 14.76 21.21
N THR A 194 -13.83 14.04 22.14
CA THR A 194 -14.15 12.63 21.94
C THR A 194 -15.39 12.56 21.07
N LEU A 195 -15.22 12.15 19.81
CA LEU A 195 -16.34 12.09 18.87
C LEU A 195 -17.32 10.95 19.22
N PRO A 196 -18.64 11.16 19.02
CA PRO A 196 -19.61 10.06 19.13
C PRO A 196 -19.38 9.02 18.04
N ALA A 197 -19.87 7.79 18.25
CA ALA A 197 -19.75 6.71 17.28
C ALA A 197 -20.25 7.13 15.89
N GLY A 198 -19.48 6.81 14.84
CA GLY A 198 -19.76 7.15 13.45
C GLY A 198 -19.36 8.56 13.02
N ALA A 199 -18.96 9.44 13.95
CA ALA A 199 -18.32 10.71 13.63
C ALA A 199 -16.79 10.55 13.60
N TYR A 200 -16.14 11.12 12.59
CA TYR A 200 -14.68 11.05 12.44
C TYR A 200 -14.01 12.42 12.25
N ALA A 201 -14.81 13.47 12.05
CA ALA A 201 -14.34 14.84 12.05
C ALA A 201 -15.39 15.77 12.65
N TRP A 202 -14.95 16.95 13.07
CA TRP A 202 -15.79 17.98 13.66
C TRP A 202 -15.31 19.36 13.22
N ARG A 203 -16.22 20.31 13.10
CA ARG A 203 -15.90 21.68 12.70
C ARG A 203 -16.50 22.66 13.70
N PRO A 204 -15.66 23.42 14.45
CA PRO A 204 -16.16 24.52 15.24
C PRO A 204 -16.82 25.55 14.32
N THR A 205 -18.04 25.96 14.66
CA THR A 205 -18.78 27.00 13.94
C THR A 205 -19.09 28.19 14.82
N ARG A 206 -19.06 28.03 16.16
CA ARG A 206 -19.28 29.14 17.08
C ARG A 206 -18.66 28.89 18.44
N VAL A 207 -18.15 29.93 19.07
CA VAL A 207 -17.61 29.89 20.44
C VAL A 207 -18.23 30.98 21.29
N GLU A 208 -18.59 30.62 22.51
CA GLU A 208 -19.04 31.53 23.56
C GLU A 208 -18.10 31.43 24.76
N PHE A 209 -17.86 32.53 25.46
CA PHE A 209 -17.07 32.54 26.69
C PHE A 209 -17.53 33.64 27.64
N ARG A 210 -17.37 33.47 28.96
CA ARG A 210 -17.74 34.51 29.94
C ARG A 210 -16.70 35.61 30.01
N ALA A 211 -17.12 36.83 29.68
CA ALA A 211 -16.27 38.02 29.73
C ALA A 211 -17.03 39.25 30.26
N LYS A 212 -16.27 40.19 30.83
CA LYS A 212 -16.72 41.54 31.22
C LYS A 212 -15.70 42.58 30.79
N ARG A 213 -16.14 43.81 30.55
CA ARG A 213 -15.19 44.90 30.22
C ARG A 213 -14.40 45.34 31.45
N THR A 214 -13.14 45.72 31.25
CA THR A 214 -12.32 46.40 32.29
C THR A 214 -12.03 47.86 31.92
N SER A 215 -11.96 48.17 30.62
CA SER A 215 -11.78 49.52 30.08
C SER A 215 -12.78 49.79 28.95
N LEU A 216 -12.93 51.06 28.51
CA LEU A 216 -13.91 51.44 27.48
C LEU A 216 -13.37 51.39 26.05
N PHE A 217 -12.06 51.60 25.86
CA PHE A 217 -11.46 51.87 24.54
C PHE A 217 -10.43 50.84 24.10
N SER A 218 -10.53 49.60 24.60
CA SER A 218 -9.66 48.51 24.18
C SER A 218 -10.34 47.60 23.16
N ARG A 219 -9.50 46.82 22.48
CA ARG A 219 -9.90 45.75 21.57
C ARG A 219 -9.16 44.47 21.94
N THR A 220 -9.89 43.37 21.98
CA THR A 220 -9.35 42.01 22.03
C THR A 220 -9.61 41.34 20.69
N THR A 221 -8.64 40.60 20.18
CA THR A 221 -8.82 39.76 19.00
C THR A 221 -9.15 38.34 19.47
N VAL A 222 -10.26 37.79 18.99
CA VAL A 222 -10.70 36.42 19.27
C VAL A 222 -10.27 35.56 18.10
N GLN A 223 -9.38 34.60 18.32
CA GLN A 223 -8.73 33.83 17.27
C GLN A 223 -8.92 32.34 17.48
N MET A 224 -8.98 31.61 16.37
CA MET A 224 -8.87 30.16 16.35
C MET A 224 -7.53 29.78 15.72
N ARG A 225 -6.73 29.00 16.46
CA ARG A 225 -5.37 28.59 16.06
C ARG A 225 -5.23 27.06 16.21
N PRO A 226 -4.48 26.35 15.35
CA PRO A 226 -4.21 24.94 15.58
C PRO A 226 -3.47 24.74 16.90
N ALA A 227 -3.63 23.59 17.53
CA ALA A 227 -2.86 23.21 18.71
C ALA A 227 -1.52 22.53 18.31
N THR A 228 -0.51 22.75 19.14
CA THR A 228 0.77 22.02 19.13
C THR A 228 0.65 20.70 19.89
N ILE A 229 1.68 19.84 19.80
CA ILE A 229 1.74 18.61 20.60
C ILE A 229 1.77 18.87 22.12
N ASN A 230 2.20 20.07 22.54
CA ASN A 230 2.20 20.51 23.94
C ASN A 230 0.85 21.08 24.39
N LEU A 231 -0.22 20.88 23.60
CA LEU A 231 -1.58 21.36 23.86
C LEU A 231 -1.70 22.90 23.92
N THR A 232 -0.72 23.60 23.33
CA THR A 232 -0.68 25.07 23.27
C THR A 232 -0.93 25.59 21.85
N PRO A 233 -1.38 26.84 21.67
CA PRO A 233 -1.66 27.40 20.34
C PRO A 233 -0.40 27.50 19.46
N GLN A 234 -0.54 27.22 18.17
CA GLN A 234 0.46 27.58 17.15
C GLN A 234 0.40 29.10 16.84
N SER A 235 1.39 29.60 16.10
CA SER A 235 1.42 31.00 15.65
C SER A 235 0.43 31.29 14.51
N THR A 236 0.04 30.27 13.74
CA THR A 236 -0.87 30.41 12.61
C THR A 236 -2.30 30.66 13.08
N VAL A 237 -2.90 31.76 12.61
CA VAL A 237 -4.30 32.09 12.83
C VAL A 237 -5.13 31.52 11.68
N ILE A 238 -6.15 30.72 12.01
CA ILE A 238 -7.09 30.15 11.02
C ILE A 238 -8.14 31.21 10.66
N GLU A 239 -8.79 31.76 11.68
CA GLU A 239 -9.86 32.75 11.56
C GLU A 239 -9.86 33.63 12.82
N GLN A 240 -10.30 34.89 12.69
CA GLN A 240 -10.30 35.83 13.81
C GLN A 240 -11.39 36.90 13.74
N HIS A 241 -11.84 37.35 14.91
CA HIS A 241 -12.81 38.44 15.08
C HIS A 241 -12.31 39.50 16.05
N SER A 242 -12.90 40.69 15.97
CA SER A 242 -12.59 41.80 16.87
C SER A 242 -13.69 41.97 17.91
N LEU A 243 -13.32 41.89 19.19
CA LEU A 243 -14.18 42.18 20.32
C LEU A 243 -13.85 43.57 20.87
N TYR A 244 -14.76 44.51 20.64
CA TYR A 244 -14.67 45.85 21.22
C TYR A 244 -15.27 45.86 22.61
N ASN A 245 -14.50 46.33 23.58
CA ASN A 245 -14.91 46.36 24.99
C ASN A 245 -16.18 47.15 25.27
N LEU A 246 -16.46 48.17 24.47
CA LEU A 246 -17.69 48.98 24.61
C LEU A 246 -18.96 48.13 24.44
N LEU A 247 -18.88 47.01 23.72
CA LEU A 247 -19.98 46.07 23.51
C LEU A 247 -20.19 45.12 24.69
N LEU A 248 -19.22 45.00 25.59
CA LEU A 248 -19.33 44.18 26.79
C LEU A 248 -19.92 44.98 27.96
N PRO A 249 -20.81 44.38 28.77
CA PRO A 249 -21.25 44.97 30.02
C PRO A 249 -20.15 44.93 31.09
N SER A 250 -20.37 45.67 32.19
CA SER A 250 -19.49 45.64 33.38
C SER A 250 -19.66 44.39 34.26
N TYR A 251 -20.60 43.51 33.92
CA TYR A 251 -20.80 42.21 34.53
C TYR A 251 -20.48 41.09 33.52
N TYR A 252 -20.25 39.88 34.00
CA TYR A 252 -19.96 38.75 33.12
C TYR A 252 -21.14 38.41 32.22
N SER A 253 -20.90 38.43 30.91
CA SER A 253 -21.83 38.08 29.84
C SER A 253 -21.21 37.04 28.91
N TRP A 254 -21.99 36.50 27.98
CA TRP A 254 -21.57 35.49 27.00
C TRP A 254 -21.50 36.11 25.59
N PRO A 255 -20.43 36.85 25.23
CA PRO A 255 -20.17 37.16 23.83
C PRO A 255 -20.06 35.87 23.00
N SER A 256 -20.53 35.93 21.76
CA SER A 256 -20.61 34.80 20.83
C SER A 256 -19.92 35.19 19.52
N PHE A 257 -19.14 34.27 18.95
CA PHE A 257 -18.38 34.48 17.72
C PHE A 257 -18.57 33.30 16.77
N ASP A 258 -19.05 33.59 15.57
CA ASP A 258 -19.27 32.61 14.50
C ASP A 258 -18.03 32.48 13.63
N PHE A 259 -17.59 31.23 13.41
CA PHE A 259 -16.44 30.88 12.57
C PHE A 259 -16.91 30.10 11.35
N SER A 260 -16.49 30.54 10.16
CA SER A 260 -16.96 29.99 8.88
C SER A 260 -15.86 29.36 8.02
N ASP A 261 -14.60 29.77 8.23
CA ASP A 261 -13.45 29.36 7.41
C ASP A 261 -12.69 28.16 7.98
N ILE A 262 -12.97 27.80 9.24
CA ILE A 262 -12.39 26.61 9.89
C ILE A 262 -12.78 25.37 9.08
N GLN A 263 -11.79 24.55 8.73
CA GLN A 263 -12.05 23.29 8.04
C GLN A 263 -12.34 22.17 9.05
N PRO A 264 -13.00 21.07 8.63
CA PRO A 264 -13.18 19.91 9.49
C PRO A 264 -11.86 19.42 10.09
N ILE A 265 -11.88 19.22 11.40
CA ILE A 265 -10.78 18.76 12.25
C ILE A 265 -10.99 17.27 12.51
N ALA A 266 -9.93 16.47 12.37
CA ALA A 266 -9.94 15.05 12.67
C ALA A 266 -10.36 14.74 14.13
N SER A 267 -10.72 13.48 14.39
CA SER A 267 -11.12 12.98 15.72
C SER A 267 -10.07 13.14 16.81
N ASP A 268 -8.79 13.08 16.46
CA ASP A 268 -7.64 13.32 17.34
C ASP A 268 -7.10 14.76 17.25
N GLY A 269 -7.68 15.56 16.36
CA GLY A 269 -7.28 16.93 16.13
C GLY A 269 -7.77 17.83 17.27
N SER A 270 -7.00 18.88 17.53
CA SER A 270 -7.34 19.88 18.53
C SER A 270 -7.08 21.30 18.02
N ILE A 271 -7.77 22.24 18.64
CA ILE A 271 -7.75 23.65 18.27
C ILE A 271 -7.71 24.49 19.53
N CYS A 272 -7.11 25.66 19.45
CA CYS A 272 -7.05 26.62 20.53
C CYS A 272 -7.85 27.88 20.18
N LEU A 273 -8.72 28.29 21.08
CA LEU A 273 -9.18 29.68 21.16
C LEU A 273 -8.08 30.52 21.80
N VAL A 274 -7.78 31.67 21.22
CA VAL A 274 -6.83 32.65 21.75
C VAL A 274 -7.52 34.01 21.85
N LEU A 275 -7.41 34.64 23.03
CA LEU A 275 -7.89 35.99 23.29
C LEU A 275 -6.69 36.93 23.35
N GLU A 276 -6.28 37.44 22.19
CA GLU A 276 -5.10 38.27 22.00
C GLU A 276 -5.41 39.74 22.31
N HIS A 277 -4.50 40.40 23.03
CA HIS A 277 -4.60 41.82 23.30
C HIS A 277 -4.31 42.67 22.05
N GLY A 278 -5.20 43.61 21.73
CA GLY A 278 -5.11 44.40 20.49
C GLY A 278 -4.81 45.90 20.65
N THR A 279 -4.59 46.41 21.87
CA THR A 279 -4.42 47.86 22.13
C THR A 279 -3.28 48.13 23.13
N THR A 280 -3.27 49.22 23.90
CA THR A 280 -2.20 49.52 24.88
C THR A 280 -2.68 49.45 26.34
N SER A 281 -4.00 49.50 26.59
CA SER A 281 -4.58 49.38 27.93
C SER A 281 -5.15 47.99 28.17
N LYS A 282 -5.29 47.59 29.44
CA LYS A 282 -6.01 46.37 29.86
C LYS A 282 -7.32 46.22 29.11
N SER A 283 -7.51 45.08 28.43
CA SER A 283 -8.64 44.90 27.55
C SER A 283 -9.85 44.41 28.31
N LEU A 284 -10.06 43.11 28.45
CA LEU A 284 -11.22 42.53 29.14
C LEU A 284 -10.77 41.57 30.24
N THR A 285 -11.69 41.20 31.12
CA THR A 285 -11.51 40.06 32.03
C THR A 285 -12.35 38.91 31.51
N VAL A 286 -11.76 37.73 31.37
CA VAL A 286 -12.49 36.47 31.17
C VAL A 286 -12.50 35.64 32.44
N GLU A 287 -13.59 34.91 32.62
CA GLU A 287 -13.75 34.01 33.76
C GLU A 287 -13.19 32.62 33.41
N SER A 288 -12.47 32.02 34.35
CA SER A 288 -12.05 30.62 34.30
C SER A 288 -12.62 29.83 35.47
N THR A 289 -12.60 28.51 35.37
CA THR A 289 -13.08 27.57 36.40
C THR A 289 -12.08 26.44 36.57
N ASN A 290 -12.01 25.89 37.79
CA ASN A 290 -11.26 24.67 38.10
C ASN A 290 -12.06 23.38 37.82
N ALA A 291 -13.24 23.47 37.20
CA ALA A 291 -14.12 22.34 36.91
C ALA A 291 -13.66 21.48 35.71
N ALA A 292 -12.79 22.01 34.86
CA ALA A 292 -12.26 21.31 33.69
C ALA A 292 -10.81 21.75 33.41
N SER A 293 -10.26 21.28 32.28
CA SER A 293 -8.87 21.51 31.87
C SER A 293 -8.80 22.23 30.52
N GLY A 294 -7.60 22.67 30.13
CA GLY A 294 -7.34 23.18 28.79
C GLY A 294 -7.17 24.70 28.70
N MET A 295 -7.21 25.43 29.81
CA MET A 295 -6.82 26.83 29.78
C MET A 295 -5.35 26.95 29.36
N VAL A 296 -5.08 27.78 28.37
CA VAL A 296 -3.72 28.13 27.95
C VAL A 296 -3.46 29.59 28.29
N LYS A 297 -2.25 29.91 28.76
CA LYS A 297 -1.87 31.27 29.14
C LYS A 297 -0.50 31.61 28.58
N THR A 298 -0.28 32.88 28.27
CA THR A 298 1.03 33.47 27.97
C THR A 298 1.19 34.72 28.83
N ASP A 299 2.42 35.01 29.22
CA ASP A 299 2.84 36.21 29.96
C ASP A 299 3.85 37.04 29.15
N ASN A 300 4.02 36.72 27.85
CA ASN A 300 4.99 37.33 26.97
C ASN A 300 4.46 37.54 25.55
N ALA A 301 3.20 37.98 25.45
CA ALA A 301 2.54 38.32 24.20
C ALA A 301 2.54 37.16 23.18
N GLY A 302 2.29 35.94 23.67
CA GLY A 302 2.15 34.75 22.84
C GLY A 302 3.47 34.14 22.35
N ALA A 303 4.62 34.64 22.81
CA ALA A 303 5.92 34.07 22.45
C ALA A 303 6.12 32.67 23.05
N SER A 304 5.57 32.40 24.23
CA SER A 304 5.44 31.07 24.81
C SER A 304 4.12 30.90 25.55
N TRP A 305 3.63 29.67 25.64
CA TRP A 305 2.36 29.33 26.27
C TRP A 305 2.54 28.26 27.34
N SER A 306 1.77 28.35 28.41
CA SER A 306 1.60 27.33 29.45
C SER A 306 0.22 26.70 29.36
N TYR A 307 0.16 25.37 29.37
CA TYR A 307 -1.08 24.61 29.46
C TYR A 307 -1.45 24.32 30.91
N HIS A 308 -2.68 24.62 31.31
CA HIS A 308 -3.20 24.34 32.65
C HIS A 308 -4.14 23.12 32.63
N ASN A 309 -3.72 22.03 33.27
CA ASN A 309 -4.47 20.78 33.32
C ASN A 309 -5.62 20.75 34.35
N SER A 310 -5.76 21.80 35.16
CA SER A 310 -6.78 21.92 36.21
C SER A 310 -7.63 23.19 36.09
N LYS A 311 -7.51 23.92 34.99
CA LYS A 311 -8.26 25.14 34.71
C LYS A 311 -8.80 25.12 33.28
N SER A 312 -9.95 25.73 33.07
CA SER A 312 -10.55 25.98 31.77
C SER A 312 -11.20 27.36 31.76
N LEU A 313 -11.31 27.99 30.60
CA LEU A 313 -12.18 29.16 30.44
C LEU A 313 -13.63 28.72 30.57
N VAL A 314 -14.45 29.54 31.21
CA VAL A 314 -15.90 29.32 31.25
C VAL A 314 -16.46 29.59 29.85
N SER A 315 -16.58 28.54 29.05
CA SER A 315 -16.74 28.61 27.60
C SER A 315 -17.64 27.50 27.04
N ARG A 316 -18.18 27.72 25.85
CA ARG A 316 -18.96 26.75 25.07
C ARG A 316 -18.49 26.77 23.64
N MET A 317 -18.37 25.59 23.05
CA MET A 317 -18.04 25.45 21.65
C MET A 317 -19.16 24.70 20.94
N TYR A 318 -19.67 25.33 19.90
CA TYR A 318 -20.65 24.77 18.99
C TYR A 318 -19.97 24.43 17.66
N GLY A 319 -20.56 23.47 16.97
CA GLY A 319 -19.99 22.97 15.73
C GLY A 319 -20.87 21.95 15.07
N LYS A 320 -20.33 21.42 13.97
CA LYS A 320 -20.95 20.36 13.18
C LYS A 320 -20.06 19.14 13.19
N LEU A 321 -20.68 17.96 13.23
CA LEU A 321 -19.98 16.69 13.11
C LEU A 321 -20.04 16.21 11.67
N THR A 322 -18.98 15.57 11.20
CA THR A 322 -18.98 14.81 9.94
C THR A 322 -19.15 13.34 10.28
N ARG A 323 -20.22 12.73 9.77
CA ARG A 323 -20.61 11.35 10.07
C ARG A 323 -20.74 10.51 8.82
N SER A 324 -20.30 9.26 8.87
CA SER A 324 -20.64 8.28 7.85
C SER A 324 -22.05 7.72 8.10
N SER A 325 -22.83 7.52 7.04
CA SER A 325 -24.15 6.88 7.12
C SER A 325 -24.08 5.34 7.24
N GLY A 326 -22.91 4.74 7.02
CA GLY A 326 -22.69 3.31 7.09
C GLY A 326 -21.23 2.94 6.84
N SER A 327 -21.01 1.67 6.49
CA SER A 327 -19.73 1.17 6.00
C SER A 327 -19.88 0.67 4.58
N GLN A 328 -18.79 0.71 3.83
CA GLN A 328 -18.60 0.09 2.53
C GLN A 328 -17.38 -0.82 2.61
N ALA A 329 -17.18 -1.64 1.59
CA ALA A 329 -16.10 -2.63 1.57
C ALA A 329 -15.40 -2.65 0.22
N VAL A 330 -14.08 -2.79 0.26
CA VAL A 330 -13.29 -3.23 -0.89
C VAL A 330 -12.95 -4.70 -0.70
N ASN A 331 -13.08 -5.48 -1.77
CA ASN A 331 -12.76 -6.90 -1.74
C ASN A 331 -11.46 -7.13 -2.52
N SER A 332 -10.44 -7.62 -1.82
CA SER A 332 -9.23 -8.15 -2.44
C SER A 332 -9.47 -9.64 -2.73
N THR A 333 -9.35 -10.03 -4.00
CA THR A 333 -9.50 -11.43 -4.43
C THR A 333 -8.13 -12.07 -4.55
N TYR A 334 -7.93 -13.21 -3.91
CA TYR A 334 -6.67 -13.95 -3.91
C TYR A 334 -6.84 -15.30 -4.58
N LEU A 335 -5.90 -15.70 -5.43
CA LEU A 335 -5.83 -17.05 -5.98
C LEU A 335 -5.36 -18.01 -4.89
N THR A 336 -6.21 -18.96 -4.49
CA THR A 336 -5.87 -19.94 -3.44
C THR A 336 -5.39 -21.26 -4.00
N SER A 337 -5.96 -21.69 -5.12
CA SER A 337 -5.56 -22.90 -5.81
C SER A 337 -5.89 -22.85 -7.29
N MET A 338 -5.26 -23.73 -8.06
CA MET A 338 -5.51 -23.93 -9.49
C MET A 338 -5.69 -25.41 -9.76
N ASP A 339 -6.87 -25.81 -10.25
CA ASP A 339 -7.06 -27.16 -10.76
C ASP A 339 -6.49 -27.25 -12.18
N VAL A 340 -5.64 -28.24 -12.40
CA VAL A 340 -4.98 -28.50 -13.68
C VAL A 340 -5.45 -29.84 -14.20
N THR A 341 -6.06 -29.82 -15.38
CA THR A 341 -6.38 -31.03 -16.14
C THR A 341 -5.44 -31.14 -17.32
N LEU A 342 -4.72 -32.26 -17.46
CA LEU A 342 -3.79 -32.52 -18.55
C LEU A 342 -4.03 -33.90 -19.15
N GLN A 343 -4.10 -33.96 -20.48
CA GLN A 343 -4.07 -35.19 -21.25
C GLN A 343 -3.06 -35.03 -22.37
N MET A 344 -2.04 -35.89 -22.40
CA MET A 344 -0.95 -35.75 -23.39
C MET A 344 -1.36 -36.24 -24.78
N LYS A 345 -2.08 -37.36 -24.86
CA LYS A 345 -2.59 -37.94 -26.12
C LYS A 345 -4.00 -38.47 -25.92
N ALA A 346 -4.82 -38.50 -26.98
CA ALA A 346 -6.20 -39.03 -26.96
C ALA A 346 -6.37 -40.38 -26.23
N ASN A 347 -5.40 -41.30 -26.35
CA ASN A 347 -5.46 -42.64 -25.75
C ASN A 347 -4.73 -42.75 -24.39
N THR A 348 -4.39 -41.63 -23.77
CA THR A 348 -3.74 -41.61 -22.44
C THR A 348 -4.75 -41.19 -21.37
N PRO A 349 -4.59 -41.67 -20.12
CA PRO A 349 -5.42 -41.21 -19.01
C PRO A 349 -5.33 -39.69 -18.85
N THR A 350 -6.47 -39.06 -18.60
CA THR A 350 -6.52 -37.67 -18.16
C THR A 350 -6.01 -37.59 -16.73
N LEU A 351 -5.06 -36.69 -16.51
CA LEU A 351 -4.48 -36.41 -15.20
C LEU A 351 -5.09 -35.13 -14.64
N GLN A 352 -5.39 -35.13 -13.35
CA GLN A 352 -5.97 -34.01 -12.63
C GLN A 352 -5.18 -33.74 -11.35
N TRP A 353 -4.87 -32.47 -11.11
CA TRP A 353 -4.20 -32.00 -9.89
C TRP A 353 -4.85 -30.73 -9.40
N THR A 354 -4.79 -30.51 -8.08
CA THR A 354 -5.13 -29.23 -7.46
C THR A 354 -3.84 -28.65 -6.90
N LEU A 355 -3.43 -27.50 -7.43
CA LEU A 355 -2.19 -26.83 -7.06
C LEU A 355 -2.51 -25.75 -6.04
N ALA A 356 -1.96 -25.84 -4.83
CA ALA A 356 -2.13 -24.78 -3.83
C ALA A 356 -1.21 -23.60 -4.13
N CYS A 357 -1.71 -22.38 -3.97
CA CYS A 357 -0.93 -21.15 -4.10
C CYS A 357 -0.58 -20.64 -2.70
N LEU A 358 0.57 -21.02 -2.15
CA LEU A 358 0.91 -20.74 -0.73
C LEU A 358 1.01 -19.25 -0.40
N ASN A 359 1.47 -18.44 -1.36
CA ASN A 359 1.58 -17.00 -1.23
C ASN A 359 0.25 -16.26 -1.47
N HIS A 360 -0.80 -16.96 -1.92
CA HIS A 360 -2.10 -16.40 -2.26
C HIS A 360 -1.98 -15.11 -3.10
N PRO A 361 -1.47 -15.15 -4.35
CA PRO A 361 -1.26 -13.93 -5.12
C PRO A 361 -2.60 -13.20 -5.33
N GLU A 362 -2.59 -11.89 -5.09
CA GLU A 362 -3.75 -11.02 -5.26
C GLU A 362 -4.04 -10.82 -6.75
N LEU A 363 -5.31 -10.84 -7.13
CA LEU A 363 -5.76 -10.50 -8.47
C LEU A 363 -5.88 -9.00 -8.62
N LEU A 364 -5.03 -8.42 -9.45
CA LEU A 364 -4.94 -6.98 -9.66
C LEU A 364 -4.86 -6.72 -11.17
N ALA A 365 -5.44 -5.61 -11.60
CA ALA A 365 -5.25 -5.11 -12.96
C ALA A 365 -3.84 -4.48 -13.13
N ASN A 366 -3.30 -3.89 -12.06
CA ASN A 366 -1.92 -3.41 -12.02
C ASN A 366 -1.41 -3.26 -10.57
N GLN A 367 -0.10 -3.26 -10.40
CA GLN A 367 0.55 -3.11 -9.11
C GLN A 367 1.90 -2.41 -9.25
N TRP A 368 2.21 -1.51 -8.31
CA TRP A 368 3.54 -0.94 -8.14
C TRP A 368 3.97 -1.10 -6.70
N VAL A 369 5.11 -1.74 -6.45
CA VAL A 369 5.63 -1.92 -5.09
C VAL A 369 7.11 -1.59 -5.04
N THR A 370 7.49 -0.80 -4.04
CA THR A 370 8.91 -0.60 -3.70
C THR A 370 9.08 -0.53 -2.18
N LYS A 371 10.14 -1.19 -1.71
CA LYS A 371 10.67 -1.11 -0.34
C LYS A 371 11.98 -0.32 -0.29
N PHE A 372 12.37 0.30 -1.41
CA PHE A 372 13.62 1.06 -1.55
C PHE A 372 14.89 0.30 -1.12
N LEU A 373 14.89 -1.04 -1.24
CA LEU A 373 16.06 -1.91 -1.05
C LEU A 373 17.09 -1.76 -2.18
N GLN A 374 16.62 -1.33 -3.34
CA GLN A 374 17.38 -1.15 -4.57
C GLN A 374 16.78 -0.01 -5.39
N ASN A 375 17.40 0.33 -6.52
CA ASN A 375 16.88 1.35 -7.43
C ASN A 375 15.44 1.00 -7.88
N PRO A 376 14.42 1.80 -7.51
CA PRO A 376 13.02 1.51 -7.83
C PRO A 376 12.75 1.54 -9.34
N THR A 377 13.54 2.28 -10.11
CA THR A 377 13.38 2.35 -11.59
C THR A 377 13.82 1.10 -12.33
N ARG A 378 14.45 0.16 -11.62
CA ARG A 378 14.79 -1.16 -12.16
C ARG A 378 13.85 -2.25 -11.66
N MET A 379 12.99 -1.98 -10.68
CA MET A 379 12.06 -2.99 -10.19
C MET A 379 10.94 -3.17 -11.20
N ASP A 380 10.57 -4.40 -11.51
CA ASP A 380 9.42 -4.77 -12.35
C ASP A 380 8.60 -5.81 -11.56
N VAL A 381 7.74 -5.33 -10.65
CA VAL A 381 6.99 -6.23 -9.76
C VAL A 381 5.78 -6.81 -10.48
N ASN A 382 5.21 -6.05 -11.43
CA ASN A 382 4.05 -6.49 -12.22
C ASN A 382 4.44 -7.41 -13.39
N GLY A 383 5.73 -7.55 -13.69
CA GLY A 383 6.28 -8.46 -14.70
C GLY A 383 6.00 -8.03 -16.15
N ASP A 384 5.75 -6.75 -16.40
CA ASP A 384 5.42 -6.27 -17.75
C ASP A 384 6.65 -6.01 -18.64
N GLY A 385 7.86 -6.24 -18.11
CA GLY A 385 9.13 -6.04 -18.79
C GLY A 385 9.64 -4.60 -18.74
N SER A 386 8.93 -3.69 -18.06
CA SER A 386 9.33 -2.31 -17.82
C SER A 386 9.50 -2.06 -16.32
N GLY A 387 10.36 -1.10 -15.96
CA GLY A 387 10.45 -0.70 -14.56
C GLY A 387 9.12 -0.10 -14.07
N ASP A 388 8.69 -0.48 -12.88
CA ASP A 388 7.51 0.01 -12.16
C ASP A 388 7.56 1.52 -11.87
N TRP A 389 8.76 2.08 -11.84
CA TRP A 389 8.99 3.48 -11.49
C TRP A 389 9.87 4.17 -12.51
N SER A 390 9.63 5.46 -12.74
CA SER A 390 10.47 6.32 -13.55
C SER A 390 10.71 7.66 -12.84
N VAL A 391 11.84 8.32 -13.10
CA VAL A 391 12.09 9.67 -12.59
C VAL A 391 11.20 10.65 -13.35
N ASP A 392 10.46 11.49 -12.62
CA ASP A 392 9.63 12.54 -13.21
C ASP A 392 10.48 13.52 -14.04
N GLY A 393 10.01 13.87 -15.23
CA GLY A 393 10.79 14.64 -16.20
C GLY A 393 11.94 13.86 -16.88
N GLY A 394 12.10 12.58 -16.57
CA GLY A 394 13.17 11.72 -17.08
C GLY A 394 14.47 11.76 -16.26
N GLY A 395 15.53 11.14 -16.79
CA GLY A 395 16.84 11.07 -16.14
C GLY A 395 17.09 9.76 -15.38
N THR A 396 18.18 9.73 -14.62
CA THR A 396 18.60 8.56 -13.84
C THR A 396 18.28 8.74 -12.37
N PHE A 397 17.76 7.69 -11.74
CA PHE A 397 17.58 7.67 -10.30
C PHE A 397 18.93 7.74 -9.58
N ASP A 398 19.06 8.69 -8.65
CA ASP A 398 20.25 8.85 -7.81
C ASP A 398 20.32 7.73 -6.76
N GLN A 399 21.20 6.76 -6.95
CA GLN A 399 21.35 5.64 -6.03
C GLN A 399 21.95 6.03 -4.68
N ASP A 400 22.72 7.12 -4.60
CA ASP A 400 23.31 7.59 -3.34
C ASP A 400 22.22 8.15 -2.41
N SER A 401 21.05 8.46 -2.97
CA SER A 401 19.86 8.86 -2.23
C SER A 401 19.16 7.70 -1.49
N LEU A 402 19.55 6.45 -1.76
CA LEU A 402 19.09 5.26 -1.03
C LEU A 402 20.04 4.96 0.13
N VAL A 403 19.60 5.23 1.35
CA VAL A 403 20.39 5.00 2.56
C VAL A 403 19.58 4.15 3.54
N ASN A 404 20.09 2.97 3.88
CA ASN A 404 19.46 2.03 4.82
C ASN A 404 17.99 1.73 4.46
N GLU A 405 17.74 1.36 3.20
CA GLU A 405 16.39 1.00 2.71
C GLU A 405 15.39 2.18 2.73
N VAL A 406 15.90 3.40 2.81
CA VAL A 406 15.11 4.64 2.79
C VAL A 406 15.57 5.50 1.63
N TRP A 407 14.63 5.89 0.77
CA TRP A 407 14.86 6.87 -0.27
C TRP A 407 14.74 8.28 0.29
N ARG A 408 15.84 9.04 0.24
CA ARG A 408 15.93 10.44 0.67
C ARG A 408 15.91 11.36 -0.53
N THR A 409 14.93 12.26 -0.65
CA THR A 409 14.83 13.17 -1.81
C THR A 409 14.65 14.62 -1.39
N SER A 410 15.19 15.54 -2.19
CA SER A 410 15.02 17.00 -2.06
C SER A 410 14.43 17.66 -3.31
N GLY A 411 14.04 16.86 -4.31
CA GLY A 411 13.43 17.38 -5.54
C GLY A 411 13.08 16.30 -6.57
N THR A 412 13.75 15.14 -6.52
CA THR A 412 13.41 13.99 -7.39
C THR A 412 12.02 13.47 -7.04
N GLN A 413 11.18 13.33 -8.07
CA GLN A 413 9.88 12.66 -7.99
C GLN A 413 9.94 11.35 -8.80
N LEU A 414 9.19 10.34 -8.35
CA LEU A 414 9.03 9.06 -9.03
C LEU A 414 7.59 8.90 -9.48
N ASN A 415 7.41 8.53 -10.75
CA ASN A 415 6.12 8.22 -11.35
C ASN A 415 5.99 6.72 -11.55
N THR A 416 4.81 6.17 -11.29
CA THR A 416 4.48 4.80 -11.68
C THR A 416 4.53 4.63 -13.19
N THR A 417 5.08 3.52 -13.65
CA THR A 417 5.10 3.08 -15.04
C THR A 417 4.70 1.60 -15.09
N PRO A 418 3.83 1.17 -16.01
CA PRO A 418 3.23 1.94 -17.10
C PRO A 418 2.13 2.88 -16.61
N ASN A 419 1.65 3.72 -17.52
CA ASN A 419 0.54 4.63 -17.25
C ASN A 419 -0.75 3.85 -16.93
N CYS A 420 -1.54 4.37 -15.98
CA CYS A 420 -2.82 3.82 -15.54
C CYS A 420 -3.85 4.94 -15.34
N ASP A 421 -5.12 4.66 -15.68
CA ASP A 421 -6.21 5.62 -15.48
C ASP A 421 -6.75 5.63 -14.04
N PHE A 422 -6.43 4.60 -13.26
CA PHE A 422 -6.95 4.43 -11.91
C PHE A 422 -8.49 4.60 -11.87
N ASP A 423 -9.15 4.01 -12.87
CA ASP A 423 -10.59 4.02 -13.11
C ASP A 423 -11.33 2.84 -12.45
N THR A 424 -10.57 1.94 -11.80
CA THR A 424 -11.07 0.91 -10.87
C THR A 424 -10.61 1.19 -9.44
N THR A 425 -11.16 0.46 -8.47
CA THR A 425 -10.79 0.61 -7.06
C THR A 425 -9.29 0.50 -6.89
N THR A 426 -8.69 1.53 -6.30
CA THR A 426 -7.24 1.64 -6.11
C THR A 426 -6.92 1.76 -4.63
N VAL A 427 -6.08 0.86 -4.11
CA VAL A 427 -5.59 0.92 -2.73
C VAL A 427 -4.13 1.34 -2.71
N VAL A 428 -3.82 2.38 -1.93
CA VAL A 428 -2.51 3.00 -1.85
C VAL A 428 -2.00 2.91 -0.42
N ASP A 429 -0.80 2.38 -0.24
CA ASP A 429 -0.05 2.40 1.01
C ASP A 429 1.28 3.10 0.79
N VAL A 430 1.57 4.17 1.53
CA VAL A 430 2.86 4.88 1.44
C VAL A 430 3.38 5.15 2.84
N LYS A 431 4.63 4.75 3.12
CA LYS A 431 5.32 5.05 4.38
C LYS A 431 6.40 6.10 4.13
N PHE A 432 6.17 7.30 4.65
CA PHE A 432 6.95 8.49 4.31
C PHE A 432 6.96 9.52 5.44
N GLN A 433 7.96 10.40 5.44
CA GLN A 433 8.06 11.54 6.35
C GLN A 433 8.71 12.74 5.68
N ASN A 434 8.41 13.93 6.17
CA ASN A 434 9.14 15.14 5.84
C ASN A 434 10.24 15.36 6.88
N THR A 435 11.48 15.61 6.46
CA THR A 435 12.62 15.72 7.37
C THR A 435 13.02 17.15 7.68
N SER A 436 12.54 18.13 6.91
CA SER A 436 12.80 19.56 7.10
C SER A 436 11.53 20.35 7.39
N VAL A 437 11.67 21.37 8.23
CA VAL A 437 10.54 22.25 8.62
C VAL A 437 10.14 23.13 7.45
N GLY A 438 8.83 23.24 7.20
CA GLY A 438 8.26 24.07 6.13
C GLY A 438 8.04 23.35 4.81
N GLY A 439 7.51 24.10 3.83
CA GLY A 439 7.14 23.58 2.50
C GLY A 439 5.98 22.59 2.52
N ASN A 440 5.59 22.06 1.36
CA ASN A 440 4.60 20.98 1.28
C ASN A 440 5.22 19.59 1.39
N GLY A 441 6.45 19.48 1.87
CA GLY A 441 6.95 18.24 2.44
C GLY A 441 7.07 17.05 1.50
N ALA A 442 6.95 15.88 2.10
CA ALA A 442 6.84 14.60 1.40
C ALA A 442 5.44 14.48 0.81
N THR A 443 5.33 14.04 -0.44
CA THR A 443 4.09 14.08 -1.22
C THR A 443 3.80 12.74 -1.90
N PHE A 444 2.52 12.41 -1.95
CA PHE A 444 1.90 11.43 -2.84
C PHE A 444 0.84 12.13 -3.68
N LYS A 445 0.80 11.87 -4.99
CA LYS A 445 -0.19 12.44 -5.92
C LYS A 445 -0.71 11.34 -6.86
N ILE A 446 -1.97 11.39 -7.23
CA ILE A 446 -2.58 10.47 -8.20
C ILE A 446 -3.73 11.17 -8.91
N ASN A 447 -3.81 11.02 -10.24
CA ASN A 447 -4.96 11.45 -11.02
C ASN A 447 -5.95 10.29 -11.14
N ALA A 448 -6.83 10.14 -10.14
CA ALA A 448 -7.74 9.02 -10.06
C ALA A 448 -9.02 9.24 -10.89
N LEU A 449 -9.82 8.18 -11.06
CA LEU A 449 -11.11 8.23 -11.76
C LEU A 449 -10.98 8.76 -13.19
N ARG A 450 -9.87 8.46 -13.86
CA ARG A 450 -9.61 9.06 -15.17
C ARG A 450 -10.51 8.43 -16.23
N SER A 451 -11.19 9.28 -16.99
CA SER A 451 -11.90 8.91 -18.22
C SER A 451 -11.65 10.00 -19.26
N GLY A 452 -10.73 9.72 -20.18
CA GLY A 452 -10.20 10.73 -21.11
C GLY A 452 -9.46 11.84 -20.36
N SER A 453 -9.91 13.09 -20.56
CA SER A 453 -9.37 14.27 -19.85
C SER A 453 -10.02 14.53 -18.50
N THR A 454 -11.09 13.81 -18.14
CA THR A 454 -11.76 13.97 -16.85
C THR A 454 -11.05 13.12 -15.80
N CYS A 455 -10.68 13.70 -14.66
CA CYS A 455 -10.11 12.97 -13.53
C CYS A 455 -10.40 13.68 -12.19
N ALA A 456 -10.16 13.00 -11.08
CA ALA A 456 -10.16 13.56 -9.74
C ALA A 456 -8.74 13.48 -9.13
N PRO A 457 -7.94 14.56 -9.21
CA PRO A 457 -6.63 14.60 -8.58
C PRO A 457 -6.76 14.45 -7.06
N VAL A 458 -5.98 13.54 -6.50
CA VAL A 458 -5.81 13.36 -5.05
C VAL A 458 -4.35 13.59 -4.72
N ARG A 459 -4.09 14.44 -3.73
CA ARG A 459 -2.73 14.71 -3.22
C ARG A 459 -2.74 14.61 -1.71
N ALA A 460 -1.84 13.79 -1.17
CA ALA A 460 -1.53 13.74 0.24
C ALA A 460 -0.11 14.30 0.46
N TYR A 461 0.09 15.11 1.49
CA TYR A 461 1.42 15.60 1.82
C TYR A 461 1.64 15.79 3.32
N LEU A 462 2.88 15.63 3.77
CA LEU A 462 3.30 15.71 5.17
C LEU A 462 4.17 16.93 5.43
N GLN A 463 3.76 17.84 6.29
CA GLN A 463 4.55 19.02 6.67
C GLN A 463 5.14 18.84 8.06
N LYS A 464 6.47 18.93 8.19
CA LYS A 464 7.12 18.97 9.50
C LYS A 464 7.01 20.37 10.10
N GLN A 465 6.57 20.42 11.33
CA GLN A 465 6.33 21.64 12.10
C GLN A 465 7.59 22.01 12.90
N THR A 466 7.66 23.27 13.35
CA THR A 466 8.77 23.77 14.18
C THR A 466 8.88 23.06 15.53
N ASP A 467 7.77 22.50 16.04
CA ASP A 467 7.74 21.69 17.27
C ASP A 467 8.21 20.24 17.07
N GLY A 468 8.63 19.89 15.84
CA GLY A 468 9.08 18.55 15.46
C GLY A 468 7.95 17.61 15.02
N SER A 469 6.68 17.91 15.31
CA SER A 469 5.55 17.12 14.85
C SER A 469 5.35 17.22 13.33
N GLN A 470 4.49 16.37 12.78
CA GLN A 470 4.09 16.41 11.37
C GLN A 470 2.59 16.67 11.24
N ALA A 471 2.21 17.25 10.09
CA ALA A 471 0.81 17.43 9.69
C ALA A 471 0.58 16.78 8.32
N LEU A 472 -0.30 15.79 8.23
CA LEU A 472 -0.73 15.21 6.97
C LEU A 472 -1.94 15.97 6.44
N THR A 473 -1.86 16.50 5.24
CA THR A 473 -2.99 17.15 4.57
C THR A 473 -3.38 16.36 3.32
N LEU A 474 -4.67 16.00 3.25
CA LEU A 474 -5.28 15.42 2.05
C LEU A 474 -6.03 16.51 1.30
N VAL A 475 -5.75 16.66 0.01
CA VAL A 475 -6.38 17.65 -0.86
C VAL A 475 -6.87 17.00 -2.16
N THR A 476 -7.85 17.64 -2.77
CA THR A 476 -8.30 17.37 -4.14
C THR A 476 -8.37 18.67 -4.93
N LYS A 477 -8.82 18.63 -6.17
CA LYS A 477 -9.03 19.79 -7.03
C LYS A 477 -10.47 19.84 -7.53
N SER A 478 -11.04 21.03 -7.62
CA SER A 478 -12.34 21.26 -8.30
C SER A 478 -12.16 21.75 -9.75
N ASN A 479 -10.97 22.26 -10.06
CA ASN A 479 -10.46 22.58 -11.40
C ASN A 479 -8.92 22.64 -11.32
N ASP A 480 -8.22 22.85 -12.43
CA ASP A 480 -6.75 22.83 -12.45
C ASP A 480 -6.09 23.85 -11.52
N ALA A 481 -6.75 24.99 -11.27
CA ALA A 481 -6.26 26.11 -10.48
C ALA A 481 -6.69 26.06 -8.99
N THR A 482 -7.80 25.39 -8.67
CA THR A 482 -8.38 25.41 -7.32
C THR A 482 -8.12 24.10 -6.58
N THR A 483 -7.24 24.16 -5.59
CA THR A 483 -7.04 23.07 -4.63
C THR A 483 -8.00 23.21 -3.46
N ARG A 484 -8.69 22.12 -3.11
CA ARG A 484 -9.59 22.03 -1.96
C ARG A 484 -9.00 21.05 -0.94
N ARG A 485 -8.85 21.51 0.30
CA ARG A 485 -8.49 20.63 1.42
C ARG A 485 -9.67 19.75 1.81
N LEU A 486 -9.44 18.45 1.94
CA LEU A 486 -10.41 17.48 2.42
C LEU A 486 -10.30 17.31 3.94
N ILE A 487 -9.08 17.09 4.44
CA ILE A 487 -8.79 16.99 5.88
C ILE A 487 -7.32 17.30 6.17
N SER A 488 -7.03 17.69 7.41
CA SER A 488 -5.68 17.83 7.96
C SER A 488 -5.58 17.08 9.29
N VAL A 489 -4.61 16.17 9.38
CA VAL A 489 -4.26 15.42 10.59
C VAL A 489 -2.98 16.01 11.15
N THR A 490 -3.05 16.66 12.31
CA THR A 490 -1.94 17.37 12.94
C THR A 490 -1.38 16.61 14.13
N GLY A 491 -0.17 16.94 14.59
CA GLY A 491 0.40 16.31 15.79
C GLY A 491 0.93 14.90 15.55
N LEU A 492 1.13 14.52 14.29
CA LEU A 492 1.74 13.23 13.94
C LEU A 492 3.20 13.19 14.46
N PRO A 493 3.70 12.02 14.88
CA PRO A 493 5.05 11.89 15.42
C PRO A 493 6.13 12.25 14.39
N ASN A 494 7.31 12.67 14.85
CA ASN A 494 8.50 12.93 14.01
C ASN A 494 9.16 11.61 13.54
N GLN A 495 8.40 10.76 12.88
CA GLN A 495 8.82 9.46 12.34
C GLN A 495 8.03 9.14 11.07
N PRO A 496 8.43 8.14 10.27
CA PRO A 496 7.68 7.74 9.09
C PRO A 496 6.22 7.42 9.42
N VAL A 497 5.32 8.03 8.65
CA VAL A 497 3.87 7.87 8.76
C VAL A 497 3.40 6.91 7.67
N LEU A 498 2.55 5.94 8.02
CA LEU A 498 1.88 5.08 7.05
C LEU A 498 0.56 5.73 6.61
N LEU A 499 0.52 6.22 5.38
CA LEU A 499 -0.68 6.63 4.68
C LEU A 499 -1.32 5.42 4.02
N HIS A 500 -2.61 5.23 4.25
CA HIS A 500 -3.44 4.26 3.57
C HIS A 500 -4.64 4.97 2.92
N LEU A 501 -4.81 4.83 1.62
CA LEU A 501 -5.95 5.37 0.86
C LEU A 501 -6.69 4.24 0.15
N ILE A 502 -8.02 4.30 0.18
CA ILE A 502 -8.89 3.50 -0.69
C ILE A 502 -9.64 4.49 -1.59
N ILE A 503 -9.33 4.47 -2.89
CA ILE A 503 -9.97 5.31 -3.89
C ILE A 503 -10.98 4.45 -4.64
N GLU A 504 -12.26 4.82 -4.58
CA GLU A 504 -13.37 4.03 -5.10
C GLU A 504 -14.10 4.81 -6.21
N PRO A 505 -13.82 4.52 -7.49
CA PRO A 505 -14.48 5.19 -8.62
C PRO A 505 -16.00 5.04 -8.61
N ALA A 506 -16.54 3.90 -8.18
CA ALA A 506 -17.98 3.65 -8.17
C ALA A 506 -18.76 4.62 -7.28
N THR A 507 -18.14 5.09 -6.18
CA THR A 507 -18.74 6.06 -5.25
C THR A 507 -18.14 7.45 -5.39
N SER A 508 -17.18 7.62 -6.31
CA SER A 508 -16.37 8.83 -6.44
C SER A 508 -15.84 9.32 -5.10
N SER A 509 -15.13 8.46 -4.38
CA SER A 509 -14.67 8.77 -3.03
C SER A 509 -13.23 8.32 -2.75
N VAL A 510 -12.64 8.90 -1.70
CA VAL A 510 -11.36 8.49 -1.12
C VAL A 510 -11.49 8.32 0.39
N SER A 511 -11.16 7.14 0.89
CA SER A 511 -11.00 6.85 2.32
C SER A 511 -9.56 7.16 2.74
N LEU A 512 -9.38 7.74 3.93
CA LEU A 512 -8.07 8.02 4.53
C LEU A 512 -7.91 7.31 5.87
N SER A 513 -6.83 6.54 5.98
CA SER A 513 -6.30 6.05 7.24
C SER A 513 -4.82 6.43 7.39
N VAL A 514 -4.41 6.77 8.60
CA VAL A 514 -3.02 7.13 8.92
C VAL A 514 -2.58 6.36 10.16
N ASN A 515 -1.48 5.61 10.07
CA ASN A 515 -1.00 4.72 11.13
C ASN A 515 -2.13 3.83 11.71
N ASP A 516 -2.90 3.21 10.82
CA ASP A 516 -4.06 2.35 11.13
C ASP A 516 -5.24 3.05 11.83
N ILE A 517 -5.23 4.38 11.94
CA ILE A 517 -6.36 5.18 12.43
C ILE A 517 -7.15 5.72 11.24
N GLN A 518 -8.46 5.41 11.19
CA GLN A 518 -9.35 5.88 10.14
C GLN A 518 -9.82 7.33 10.38
N TYR A 519 -9.60 8.21 9.39
CA TYR A 519 -9.98 9.63 9.41
C TYR A 519 -11.21 9.96 8.54
N GLY A 520 -11.84 8.92 7.97
CA GLY A 520 -13.07 9.01 7.21
C GLY A 520 -12.91 8.95 5.69
N THR A 521 -14.05 9.17 5.01
CA THR A 521 -14.17 9.04 3.55
C THR A 521 -14.73 10.32 2.94
N PHE A 522 -14.11 10.79 1.87
CA PHE A 522 -14.36 12.09 1.27
C PHE A 522 -14.83 11.94 -0.17
N ALA A 523 -15.85 12.71 -0.55
CA ALA A 523 -16.29 12.79 -1.93
C ALA A 523 -15.22 13.45 -2.81
N LEU A 524 -15.02 12.87 -3.99
CA LEU A 524 -14.25 13.39 -5.09
C LEU A 524 -15.20 13.94 -6.16
N SER A 525 -14.77 14.98 -6.87
CA SER A 525 -15.54 15.58 -7.96
C SER A 525 -14.66 15.62 -9.20
N PRO A 526 -14.77 14.60 -10.09
CA PRO A 526 -14.00 14.59 -11.33
C PRO A 526 -14.31 15.83 -12.17
N PHE A 527 -13.29 16.40 -12.80
CA PHE A 527 -13.42 17.54 -13.70
C PHE A 527 -12.49 17.36 -14.90
N GLN A 528 -12.74 18.10 -15.98
CA GLN A 528 -11.85 18.13 -17.14
C GLN A 528 -10.53 18.81 -16.77
N SER A 529 -9.47 18.03 -16.62
CA SER A 529 -8.13 18.52 -16.30
C SER A 529 -7.28 18.64 -17.56
N SER A 530 -6.47 19.69 -17.61
CA SER A 530 -5.38 19.83 -18.59
C SER A 530 -4.18 18.95 -18.26
N ASP A 531 -4.09 18.42 -17.03
CA ASP A 531 -3.08 17.45 -16.65
C ASP A 531 -3.38 16.11 -17.32
N SER A 532 -2.52 15.73 -18.27
CA SER A 532 -2.59 14.45 -18.97
C SER A 532 -1.86 13.33 -18.24
N ASN A 533 -1.32 13.58 -17.05
CA ASN A 533 -0.56 12.58 -16.31
C ASN A 533 -1.45 11.41 -15.87
N ARG A 534 -1.00 10.20 -16.19
CA ARG A 534 -1.63 8.89 -15.92
C ARG A 534 -0.75 8.07 -14.97
N SER A 535 0.03 8.73 -14.13
CA SER A 535 0.84 8.10 -13.09
C SER A 535 0.36 8.49 -11.70
N ALA A 536 0.68 7.65 -10.73
CA ALA A 536 0.84 8.09 -9.36
C ALA A 536 2.28 8.55 -9.15
N CYS A 537 2.46 9.57 -8.33
CA CYS A 537 3.74 10.23 -8.10
C CYS A 537 4.10 10.24 -6.60
N LEU A 538 5.33 9.86 -6.30
CA LEU A 538 5.99 10.03 -5.00
C LEU A 538 7.07 11.10 -5.12
N GLY A 539 7.24 11.92 -4.10
CA GLY A 539 8.44 12.76 -4.00
C GLY A 539 8.22 13.96 -3.11
N THR A 540 8.90 15.07 -3.39
CA THR A 540 8.84 16.27 -2.56
C THR A 540 8.49 17.50 -3.38
N ASP A 541 7.97 18.52 -2.70
CA ASP A 541 7.68 19.83 -3.30
C ASP A 541 8.88 20.78 -3.07
N THR A 542 9.03 21.28 -1.84
CA THR A 542 10.02 22.33 -1.48
C THR A 542 10.87 21.97 -0.26
N SER A 543 10.94 20.68 0.09
CA SER A 543 11.61 20.21 1.31
C SER A 543 12.41 18.92 1.08
N THR A 544 13.15 18.47 2.09
CA THR A 544 13.72 17.12 2.14
C THR A 544 12.72 16.11 2.70
N SER A 545 12.62 14.94 2.07
CA SER A 545 11.65 13.90 2.39
C SER A 545 12.29 12.53 2.40
N GLU A 546 11.68 11.61 3.14
CA GLU A 546 12.10 10.21 3.21
C GLU A 546 10.92 9.28 2.91
N PHE A 547 11.17 8.23 2.13
CA PHE A 547 10.22 7.18 1.80
C PHE A 547 10.85 5.82 2.10
N SER A 548 10.14 4.96 2.83
CA SER A 548 10.62 3.60 3.15
C SER A 548 9.76 2.51 2.51
N TYR A 549 8.57 2.85 2.03
CA TYR A 549 7.67 1.89 1.39
C TYR A 549 6.63 2.61 0.54
N ALA A 550 6.31 2.04 -0.63
CA ALA A 550 5.13 2.40 -1.39
C ALA A 550 4.54 1.16 -2.05
N ARG A 551 3.21 1.05 -2.00
CA ARG A 551 2.42 0.04 -2.69
C ARG A 551 1.16 0.69 -3.26
N ILE A 552 0.92 0.49 -4.55
CA ILE A 552 -0.28 0.95 -5.24
C ILE A 552 -0.86 -0.28 -5.93
N ARG A 553 -2.08 -0.65 -5.55
CA ARG A 553 -2.82 -1.81 -6.06
C ARG A 553 -4.05 -1.33 -6.80
N VAL A 554 -4.18 -1.69 -8.07
CA VAL A 554 -5.37 -1.41 -8.88
C VAL A 554 -6.14 -2.71 -9.01
N MET A 555 -7.32 -2.77 -8.40
CA MET A 555 -8.11 -4.01 -8.32
C MET A 555 -8.62 -4.40 -9.72
N GLU A 556 -8.62 -5.70 -10.01
CA GLU A 556 -9.30 -6.22 -11.19
C GLU A 556 -10.82 -5.95 -11.07
N PRO A 557 -11.49 -5.43 -12.10
CA PRO A 557 -12.94 -5.33 -12.11
C PRO A 557 -13.56 -6.69 -11.80
N GLN A 558 -14.47 -6.74 -10.84
CA GLN A 558 -15.22 -7.96 -10.59
C GLN A 558 -16.11 -8.23 -11.82
N PRO A 559 -16.14 -9.48 -12.34
CA PRO A 559 -16.86 -9.84 -13.56
C PRO A 559 -18.38 -9.68 -13.48
#